data_AF-A0A7X7JRI1-F1
#
_entry.id   AF-A0A7X7JRI1-F1
#
_cell.length_a   1.000
_cell.length_b   1.000
_cell.length_c   1.000
_cell.angle_alpha   90.00
_cell.angle_beta   90.00
_cell.angle_gamma   90.00
#
_symmetry.space_group_name_H-M   'P 1'
#
loop_
_entity.id
_entity.type
_entity.pdbx_description
1 polymer ?
#
loop_
_entity_poly.entity_id
_entity_poly.type
_entity_poly.pdbx_seq_one_letter_code
_entity_poly.pdbx_strand_id
1 'polypeptide(L)' 'MGYPTKVQLIKRKTSEQWYINFPAAIAHSMEFTRGEIVEWIIEDKGQMVLKRRNVPPSAV' A
#
# COMPACT_ATOMS: atom_id res chain seq x y z
N MET A 1 2.57 -16.50 -4.57
CA MET A 1 2.72 -16.26 -3.12
C MET A 1 2.18 -14.88 -2.81
N GLY A 2 1.09 -14.76 -2.05
CA GLY A 2 0.55 -13.47 -1.62
C GLY A 2 1.08 -13.08 -0.24
N TYR A 3 1.08 -11.78 0.07
CA TYR A 3 1.41 -11.28 1.42
C TYR A 3 0.11 -10.81 2.09
N PRO A 4 -0.66 -11.70 2.73
CA PRO A 4 -1.93 -11.33 3.33
C PRO A 4 -1.70 -10.36 4.50
N THR A 5 -2.48 -9.29 4.53
CA THR A 5 -2.44 -8.28 5.60
C THR A 5 -3.83 -8.04 6.14
N LYS A 6 -3.89 -7.56 7.37
CA LYS A 6 -5.16 -7.28 8.05
C LYS A 6 -5.54 -5.83 7.85
N VAL A 7 -6.75 -5.59 7.36
CA VAL A 7 -7.39 -4.29 7.43
C VAL A 7 -7.91 -4.09 8.85
N GLN A 8 -7.55 -2.97 9.47
CA GLN A 8 -7.96 -2.60 10.82
C GLN A 8 -8.70 -1.28 10.78
N LEU A 9 -9.82 -1.21 11.49
CA LEU A 9 -10.58 0.02 11.69
C LEU A 9 -10.34 0.52 13.11
N ILE A 10 -9.76 1.71 13.22
CA ILE A 10 -9.66 2.46 14.47
C ILE A 10 -10.78 3.50 14.47
N LYS A 11 -11.88 3.18 15.16
CA LYS A 11 -13.05 4.05 15.27
C LYS A 11 -12.98 4.90 16.54
N ARG A 12 -13.12 6.21 16.40
CA ARG A 12 -13.20 7.20 17.48
C ARG A 12 -14.57 7.88 17.45
N LYS A 13 -14.86 8.73 18.44
CA LYS A 13 -16.15 9.44 18.54
C LYS A 13 -16.49 10.27 17.29
N THR A 14 -15.49 10.90 16.67
CA THR A 14 -15.67 11.84 15.56
C THR A 14 -14.90 11.47 14.30
N SER A 15 -14.16 10.35 14.32
CA SER A 15 -13.35 9.95 13.17
C SER A 15 -13.23 8.44 13.08
N GLU A 16 -12.94 7.98 11.88
CA GLU A 16 -12.50 6.63 11.62
C GLU A 16 -11.18 6.67 10.86
N GLN A 17 -10.30 5.75 11.22
CA GLN A 17 -9.02 5.57 10.56
C GLN A 17 -8.87 4.11 10.19
N TRP A 18 -8.74 3.86 8.90
CA TRP A 18 -8.48 2.54 8.34
C TRP A 18 -6.98 2.36 8.18
N TYR A 19 -6.47 1.22 8.64
CA TYR A 19 -5.05 0.91 8.63
C TYR A 19 -4.81 -0.47 8.02
N ILE A 20 -3.78 -0.57 7.20
CA ILE A 20 -3.29 -1.81 6.62
C ILE A 20 -1.79 -1.86 6.88
N ASN A 21 -1.32 -2.94 7.50
CA ASN A 21 0.12 -3.19 7.62
C ASN A 21 0.72 -3.35 6.22
N PHE A 22 1.74 -2.56 5.89
CA PHE A 22 2.46 -2.73 4.62
C PHE A 22 3.52 -3.83 4.79
N PRO A 23 3.50 -4.93 4.00
CA PRO A 23 4.47 -6.01 4.17
C PRO A 23 5.90 -5.55 3.90
N ALA A 24 6.81 -5.77 4.86
CA ALA A 24 8.22 -5.41 4.71
C ALA A 24 8.86 -6.07 3.48
N ALA A 25 8.52 -7.33 3.19
CA ALA A 25 9.02 -8.03 2.01
C ALA A 25 8.66 -7.33 0.69
N ILE A 26 7.43 -6.79 0.57
CA ILE A 26 7.05 -5.99 -0.60
C ILE A 26 7.83 -4.68 -0.61
N ALA A 27 7.98 -4.01 0.54
CA ALA A 27 8.68 -2.72 0.61
C ALA A 27 10.15 -2.84 0.19
N HIS A 28 10.82 -3.90 0.63
CA HIS A 28 12.20 -4.20 0.23
C HIS A 28 12.30 -4.58 -1.24
N SER A 29 11.39 -5.43 -1.74
CA SER A 29 11.40 -5.86 -3.14
C SER A 29 11.09 -4.73 -4.13
N MET A 30 10.29 -3.75 -3.70
CA MET A 30 9.94 -2.55 -4.49
C MET A 30 10.94 -1.40 -4.30
N GLU A 31 11.91 -1.56 -3.39
CA GLU A 31 12.88 -0.53 -3.02
C GLU A 31 12.20 0.80 -2.65
N PHE A 32 11.15 0.72 -1.82
CA PHE A 32 10.46 1.93 -1.38
C PHE A 32 11.32 2.77 -0.46
N THR A 33 11.22 4.09 -0.64
CA THR A 33 11.91 5.07 0.19
C THR A 33 10.97 5.71 1.21
N ARG A 34 11.52 6.19 2.33
CA ARG A 34 10.74 6.88 3.35
C ARG A 34 10.09 8.12 2.76
N GLY A 35 8.76 8.23 2.90
CA GLY A 35 8.00 9.38 2.42
C GLY A 35 7.61 9.30 0.94
N GLU A 36 7.88 8.18 0.27
CA GLU A 36 7.45 7.96 -1.11
C GLU A 36 5.92 7.97 -1.24
N ILE A 37 5.41 8.65 -2.28
CA ILE A 37 3.98 8.77 -2.54
C ILE A 37 3.54 7.71 -3.55
N VAL A 38 2.60 6.89 -3.13
CA VAL A 38 1.92 5.86 -3.93
C VAL A 38 0.42 6.13 -3.96
N GLU A 39 -0.26 5.56 -4.95
CA GLU A 39 -1.69 5.76 -5.19
C GLU A 39 -2.41 4.41 -5.25
N TRP A 40 -3.49 4.27 -4.50
CA TRP A 40 -4.37 3.11 -4.59
C TRP A 40 -5.44 3.37 -5.64
N ILE A 41 -5.56 2.47 -6.61
CA ILE A 41 -6.58 2.49 -7.65
C ILE A 41 -7.54 1.33 -7.38
N ILE A 42 -8.84 1.62 -7.33
CA ILE A 42 -9.87 0.60 -7.16
C ILE A 42 -10.23 0.09 -8.56
N GLU A 43 -9.95 -1.18 -8.83
CA GLU A 43 -10.42 -1.83 -10.05
C GLU A 43 -11.84 -2.35 -9.85
N ASP A 44 -12.06 -3.07 -8.74
CA ASP A 44 -13.39 -3.50 -8.30
C ASP A 44 -13.41 -3.81 -6.78
N LYS A 45 -14.43 -4.52 -6.30
CA LYS A 45 -14.57 -4.89 -4.87
C LYS A 45 -13.60 -5.99 -4.41
N GLY A 46 -13.04 -6.76 -5.34
CA GLY A 46 -12.09 -7.84 -5.09
C GLY A 46 -10.63 -7.43 -5.31
N GLN A 47 -10.37 -6.38 -6.11
CA GLN A 47 -9.01 -5.99 -6.50
C GLN A 47 -8.76 -4.48 -6.43
N MET A 48 -7.60 -4.14 -5.87
CA MET A 48 -7.03 -2.80 -5.89
C MET A 48 -5.56 -2.86 -6.31
N VAL A 49 -5.09 -1.82 -6.99
CA VAL A 49 -3.72 -1.70 -7.48
C VAL A 49 -3.01 -0.58 -6.73
N LEU A 50 -1.78 -0.85 -6.29
CA LEU A 50 -0.88 0.18 -5.78
C LEU A 50 0.03 0.66 -6.90
N LYS A 51 -0.12 1.92 -7.31
CA LYS A 51 0.68 2.55 -8.35
C LYS A 51 1.66 3.55 -7.76
N ARG A 52 2.93 3.47 -8.15
CA ARG A 52 3.92 4.51 -7.83
C ARG A 52 3.66 5.73 -8.69
N ARG A 53 3.72 6.93 -8.11
CA ARG A 53 3.64 8.18 -8.90
C ARG A 53 4.94 8.48 -9.63
N ASN A 54 6.07 8.18 -8.99
CA ASN A 54 7.39 8.28 -9.57
C ASN A 54 8.02 6.88 -9.56
N VAL A 55 8.17 6.29 -10.73
CA VAL A 55 8.79 4.97 -10.88
C VAL A 55 10.31 5.19 -11.04
N PRO A 56 11.16 4.56 -10.20
CA PRO A 56 12.60 4.64 -10.39
C PRO A 56 13.00 4.04 -11.74
N PRO A 57 14.16 4.45 -12.29
CA PRO A 57 14.69 3.86 -13.51
C PRO A 57 14.73 2.32 -13.39
N SER A 58 14.34 1.63 -14.45
CA SER A 58 14.58 0.19 -14.52
C SER A 58 16.09 -0.06 -14.49
N ALA A 59 16.51 -1.15 -13.84
CA ALA A 59 17.91 -1.51 -13.65
C ALA A 59 18.63 -1.97 -14.94
N VAL A 60 18.16 -1.52 -16.12
CA VAL A 60 18.70 -1.89 -17.44
C VAL A 60 20.09 -1.30 -17.64
#